data_AF-A0A537J5C4-F1
#
_entry.id   AF-A0A537J5C4-F1
#
_cell.length_a   1.000
_cell.length_b   1.000
_cell.length_c   1.000
_cell.angle_alpha   90.00
_cell.angle_beta   90.00
_cell.angle_gamma   90.00
#
_symmetry.space_group_name_H-M   'P 1'
#
loop_
_entity.id
_entity.type
_entity.pdbx_description
1 polymer ?
#
loop_
_entity_poly.entity_id
_entity_poly.type
_entity_poly.pdbx_seq_one_letter_code
_entity_poly.pdbx_strand_id
1 'polypeptide(L)'
;GHKVGYCMLDSASNNTTAIFELQPLLESRFGADAVLIGPGERRLRCFGHGLNLGAKDMIFGHNLQAIESQSFNLDDEKAQEEEFLRWRKAGATGKGHNLVIFIKGSDQRQAAFRKVQMEMCHWDHSIMPPLNNKAHWNTVLLMINALLNCREPIELYINISLSGKTMDKKDKARLERCRLDENEWEELIQLHALLYEFWELTMKMQGSVAKQILRESSDLIDVTVYGKPGVKLVHKPITPIHTAAFTSEDGALFNVLPAFDKILSSLEEAKKKHVENSYFATCINLAWSKMDDYYQKTDISKVYLVASVLDPRVKMCYFEKSWKKEWLEGARDKLDKYWEDFTIAMKVDACRNAGESSDCEMLESQNSDTTFGSWREADDKGFENQSEWEKYLEAGRVRDHKAFSVWRWWIAHQDEYPILSQIALEVLAIPAMSTEVERVFSGYFIELPLINHRTKLTLTPLRSRLLPDAVEAVEVCVALHKKKLFVKGE
;
A
#
# COMPACT_ATOMS: atom_id res chain seq x y z
N GLY A 1 8.05 -19.82 18.75
CA GLY A 1 9.20 -20.17 17.90
C GLY A 1 8.81 -20.98 16.67
N HIS A 2 8.08 -22.08 16.85
CA HIS A 2 7.34 -22.82 15.80
C HIS A 2 6.23 -21.99 15.11
N LYS A 3 5.92 -20.80 15.67
CA LYS A 3 4.91 -19.82 15.24
C LYS A 3 5.45 -18.70 14.35
N VAL A 4 6.54 -18.93 13.59
CA VAL A 4 6.90 -17.98 12.54
C VAL A 4 5.90 -18.18 11.40
N GLY A 5 4.83 -17.40 11.47
CA GLY A 5 3.74 -17.37 10.49
C GLY A 5 4.22 -16.78 9.17
N TYR A 6 3.58 -15.71 8.71
CA TYR A 6 3.81 -15.17 7.38
C TYR A 6 4.77 -13.98 7.36
N CYS A 7 5.53 -13.87 6.28
CA CYS A 7 6.45 -12.75 6.05
C CYS A 7 5.95 -11.92 4.86
N MET A 8 5.40 -10.73 5.16
CA MET A 8 5.03 -9.73 4.15
C MET A 8 6.28 -8.98 3.68
N LEU A 9 6.73 -9.26 2.45
CA LEU A 9 7.98 -8.73 1.91
C LEU A 9 7.78 -8.14 0.51
N ASP A 10 8.68 -7.23 0.13
CA ASP A 10 8.75 -6.78 -1.25
C ASP A 10 9.27 -7.92 -2.19
N SER A 11 9.29 -7.61 -3.49
CA SER A 11 9.65 -8.60 -4.51
C SER A 11 11.15 -8.70 -4.78
N ALA A 12 12.01 -8.12 -3.94
CA ALA A 12 13.44 -8.26 -4.09
C ALA A 12 13.85 -9.75 -4.03
N SER A 13 14.83 -10.16 -4.85
CA SER A 13 15.21 -11.56 -4.99
C SER A 13 15.84 -12.11 -3.72
N ASN A 14 16.63 -11.31 -3.02
CA ASN A 14 17.22 -11.62 -1.71
C ASN A 14 16.17 -11.97 -0.64
N ASN A 15 14.97 -11.38 -0.69
CA ASN A 15 13.86 -11.73 0.20
C ASN A 15 13.34 -13.15 -0.07
N THR A 16 13.48 -13.65 -1.30
CA THR A 16 13.24 -15.08 -1.59
C THR A 16 14.25 -15.93 -0.85
N THR A 17 15.54 -15.66 -1.10
CA THR A 17 16.64 -16.43 -0.54
C THR A 17 16.56 -16.45 0.98
N ALA A 18 16.33 -15.30 1.61
CA ALA A 18 16.21 -15.19 3.07
C ALA A 18 15.12 -16.10 3.65
N ILE A 19 13.94 -16.19 3.03
CA ILE A 19 12.85 -17.05 3.54
C ILE A 19 13.15 -18.53 3.32
N PHE A 20 13.83 -18.89 2.23
CA PHE A 20 14.25 -20.27 1.99
C PHE A 20 15.36 -20.70 2.95
N GLU A 21 16.33 -19.84 3.24
CA GLU A 21 17.38 -20.09 4.23
C GLU A 21 16.85 -20.10 5.67
N LEU A 22 15.74 -19.41 5.94
CA LEU A 22 15.07 -19.45 7.25
C LEU A 22 14.46 -20.83 7.53
N GLN A 23 14.02 -21.56 6.50
CA GLN A 23 13.34 -22.84 6.65
C GLN A 23 14.15 -23.90 7.42
N PRO A 24 15.40 -24.25 7.04
CA PRO A 24 16.20 -25.22 7.79
C PRO A 24 16.56 -24.75 9.21
N LEU A 25 16.66 -23.42 9.44
CA LEU A 25 16.91 -22.87 10.77
C LEU A 25 15.70 -23.06 11.69
N LEU A 26 14.48 -22.90 11.16
CA LEU A 26 13.25 -23.16 11.90
C LEU A 26 13.12 -24.64 12.24
N GLU A 27 13.40 -25.52 11.28
CA GLU A 27 13.38 -26.97 11.47
C GLU A 27 14.39 -27.42 12.53
N SER A 28 15.65 -26.96 12.43
CA SER A 28 16.70 -27.31 13.39
C SER A 28 16.37 -26.86 14.82
N ARG A 29 15.66 -25.73 14.98
CA ARG A 29 15.38 -25.15 16.29
C ARG A 29 14.07 -25.62 16.92
N PHE A 30 13.07 -25.94 16.11
CA PHE A 30 11.70 -26.21 16.57
C PHE A 30 11.15 -27.59 16.13
N GLY A 31 11.97 -28.38 15.44
CA GLY A 31 11.65 -29.72 14.95
C GLY A 31 10.91 -29.73 13.61
N ALA A 32 10.69 -30.93 13.07
CA ALA A 32 10.00 -31.14 11.78
C ALA A 32 8.59 -30.53 11.74
N ASP A 33 7.89 -30.48 12.87
CA ASP A 33 6.53 -29.92 12.94
C ASP A 33 6.49 -28.39 12.76
N ALA A 34 7.63 -27.69 12.87
CA ALA A 34 7.71 -26.26 12.58
C ALA A 34 7.74 -25.92 11.08
N VAL A 35 7.64 -26.94 10.22
CA VAL A 35 7.78 -26.84 8.75
C VAL A 35 6.43 -26.97 8.02
N LEU A 36 5.29 -27.03 8.74
CA LEU A 36 3.95 -27.13 8.13
C LEU A 36 3.68 -26.03 7.10
N ILE A 37 4.18 -24.82 7.36
CA ILE A 37 4.20 -23.74 6.37
C ILE A 37 5.53 -23.80 5.61
N GLY A 38 5.46 -24.16 4.33
CA GLY A 38 6.64 -24.14 3.46
C GLY A 38 7.13 -22.70 3.15
N PRO A 39 8.37 -22.53 2.67
CA PRO A 39 8.96 -21.21 2.44
C PRO A 39 8.22 -20.40 1.36
N GLY A 40 7.62 -21.07 0.37
CA GLY A 40 6.77 -20.43 -0.64
C GLY A 40 5.50 -19.83 -0.03
N GLU A 41 4.73 -20.64 0.70
CA GLU A 41 3.51 -20.23 1.41
C GLU A 41 3.80 -19.11 2.43
N ARG A 42 4.91 -19.22 3.16
CA ARG A 42 5.35 -18.22 4.16
C ARG A 42 5.62 -16.85 3.55
N ARG A 43 6.12 -16.79 2.32
CA ARG A 43 6.55 -15.53 1.71
C ARG A 43 5.42 -14.84 0.95
N LEU A 44 4.74 -13.95 1.65
CA LEU A 44 3.72 -13.09 1.07
C LEU A 44 4.33 -11.93 0.26
N ARG A 45 3.58 -11.46 -0.73
CA ARG A 45 3.97 -10.32 -1.59
C ARG A 45 3.32 -9.04 -1.09
N CYS A 46 4.12 -8.01 -0.87
CA CYS A 46 3.64 -6.69 -0.47
C CYS A 46 2.74 -6.09 -1.56
N PHE A 47 1.47 -5.87 -1.23
CA PHE A 47 0.49 -5.32 -2.16
C PHE A 47 0.88 -3.92 -2.66
N GLY A 48 1.32 -3.05 -1.73
CA GLY A 48 1.75 -1.70 -2.07
C GLY A 48 2.99 -1.63 -2.96
N HIS A 49 3.90 -2.61 -2.83
CA HIS A 49 5.03 -2.72 -3.76
C HIS A 49 4.55 -3.07 -5.17
N GLY A 50 3.58 -4.00 -5.29
CA GLY A 50 2.90 -4.29 -6.55
C GLY A 50 2.26 -3.05 -7.16
N LEU A 51 1.45 -2.31 -6.39
CA LEU A 51 0.82 -1.07 -6.86
C LEU A 51 1.85 -0.03 -7.32
N ASN A 52 2.95 0.13 -6.58
CA ASN A 52 4.02 1.04 -6.96
C ASN A 52 4.65 0.66 -8.31
N LEU A 53 4.88 -0.62 -8.57
CA LEU A 53 5.39 -1.07 -9.88
C LEU A 53 4.36 -0.88 -10.99
N GLY A 54 3.10 -1.26 -10.76
CA GLY A 54 2.03 -1.09 -11.75
C GLY A 54 1.81 0.39 -12.11
N ALA A 55 1.82 1.29 -11.12
CA ALA A 55 1.72 2.73 -11.35
C ALA A 55 2.92 3.28 -12.12
N LYS A 56 4.14 2.78 -11.84
CA LYS A 56 5.33 3.15 -12.62
C LYS A 56 5.25 2.68 -14.07
N ASP A 57 4.80 1.45 -14.30
CA ASP A 57 4.57 0.94 -15.66
C ASP A 57 3.50 1.75 -16.39
N MET A 58 2.45 2.20 -15.68
CA MET A 58 1.42 3.08 -16.23
C MET A 58 1.95 4.46 -16.63
N ILE A 59 2.88 5.04 -15.85
CA ILE A 59 3.41 6.39 -16.10
C ILE A 59 4.46 6.37 -17.21
N PHE A 60 5.34 5.38 -17.20
CA PHE A 60 6.58 5.39 -17.98
C PHE A 60 6.61 4.38 -19.11
N GLY A 61 5.76 3.35 -19.06
CA GLY A 61 5.75 2.24 -20.00
C GLY A 61 7.14 1.63 -20.17
N HIS A 62 7.51 1.32 -21.42
CA HIS A 62 8.84 0.77 -21.75
C HIS A 62 10.03 1.70 -21.40
N ASN A 63 9.78 2.99 -21.14
CA ASN A 63 10.83 3.94 -20.80
C ASN A 63 11.19 3.92 -19.31
N LEU A 64 10.53 3.12 -18.47
CA LEU A 64 10.72 3.10 -17.02
C LEU A 64 12.20 2.97 -16.63
N GLN A 65 12.88 1.90 -17.05
CA GLN A 65 14.29 1.68 -16.74
C GLN A 65 15.17 2.84 -17.24
N ALA A 66 14.84 3.31 -18.45
CA ALA A 66 15.49 4.44 -19.06
C ALA A 66 15.12 5.77 -18.41
N ILE A 67 14.23 5.88 -17.41
CA ILE A 67 13.92 7.09 -16.62
C ILE A 67 14.46 6.98 -15.18
N GLU A 68 14.61 5.76 -14.68
CA GLU A 68 15.17 5.48 -13.35
C GLU A 68 16.71 5.40 -13.30
N SER A 69 17.40 5.07 -14.41
CA SER A 69 18.87 5.04 -14.41
C SER A 69 19.49 6.39 -14.02
N GLN A 70 20.51 6.36 -13.14
CA GLN A 70 21.19 7.45 -12.40
C GLN A 70 21.07 8.91 -12.88
N SER A 71 21.01 9.81 -11.88
CA SER A 71 21.11 11.27 -12.02
C SER A 71 22.45 11.66 -12.63
N PHE A 72 22.41 12.44 -13.70
CA PHE A 72 23.61 13.10 -14.21
C PHE A 72 23.97 14.30 -13.32
N ASN A 73 25.22 14.73 -13.42
CA ASN A 73 25.67 15.97 -12.80
C ASN A 73 25.00 17.13 -13.56
N LEU A 74 24.04 17.82 -12.92
CA LEU A 74 23.18 18.82 -13.55
C LEU A 74 23.90 20.13 -13.92
N ASP A 75 25.19 20.24 -13.62
CA ASP A 75 26.03 21.39 -13.94
C ASP A 75 26.51 21.41 -15.41
N ASP A 76 26.29 20.33 -16.16
CA ASP A 76 26.60 20.23 -17.59
C ASP A 76 25.35 20.49 -18.45
N GLU A 77 25.41 21.48 -19.36
CA GLU A 77 24.32 21.77 -20.30
C GLU A 77 23.95 20.56 -21.16
N LYS A 78 24.93 19.73 -21.51
CA LYS A 78 24.68 18.52 -22.31
C LYS A 78 23.87 17.49 -21.52
N ALA A 79 24.23 17.28 -20.26
CA ALA A 79 23.48 16.42 -19.35
C ALA A 79 22.04 16.91 -19.15
N GLN A 80 21.81 18.23 -19.06
CA GLN A 80 20.47 18.79 -18.95
C GLN A 80 19.61 18.55 -20.20
N GLU A 81 20.19 18.64 -21.41
CA GLU A 81 19.46 18.35 -22.66
C GLU A 81 19.19 16.84 -22.81
N GLU A 82 20.14 15.98 -22.44
CA GLU A 82 19.95 14.53 -22.43
C GLU A 82 18.82 14.12 -21.46
N GLU A 83 18.78 14.71 -20.26
CA GLU A 83 17.70 14.47 -19.30
C GLU A 83 16.35 15.00 -19.82
N PHE A 84 16.34 16.18 -20.43
CA PHE A 84 15.14 16.73 -21.06
C PHE A 84 14.59 15.77 -22.11
N LEU A 85 15.43 15.30 -23.04
CA LEU A 85 15.05 14.39 -24.13
C LEU A 85 14.63 13.01 -23.62
N ARG A 86 15.22 12.57 -22.51
CA ARG A 86 14.86 11.33 -21.83
C ARG A 86 13.45 11.39 -21.28
N TRP A 87 13.10 12.46 -20.55
CA TRP A 87 11.73 12.67 -20.06
C TRP A 87 10.73 12.84 -21.20
N ARG A 88 11.13 13.43 -22.33
CA ARG A 88 10.27 13.52 -23.52
C ARG A 88 9.76 12.18 -24.05
N LYS A 89 10.41 11.06 -23.73
CA LYS A 89 9.94 9.72 -24.11
C LYS A 89 8.72 9.27 -23.30
N ALA A 90 8.42 9.91 -22.17
CA ALA A 90 7.25 9.64 -21.33
C ALA A 90 5.98 10.40 -21.77
N GLY A 91 5.87 10.77 -23.05
CA GLY A 91 4.69 11.43 -23.61
C GLY A 91 4.31 12.74 -22.91
N ALA A 92 3.00 12.90 -22.65
CA ALA A 92 2.44 14.09 -22.00
C ALA A 92 2.99 14.29 -20.57
N THR A 93 3.16 13.21 -19.80
CA THR A 93 3.78 13.25 -18.47
C THR A 93 5.19 13.85 -18.53
N GLY A 94 5.97 13.43 -19.54
CA GLY A 94 7.32 13.90 -19.80
C GLY A 94 7.39 15.40 -20.10
N LYS A 95 6.48 15.89 -20.95
CA LYS A 95 6.33 17.33 -21.22
C LYS A 95 5.95 18.10 -19.96
N GLY A 96 4.95 17.63 -19.22
CA GLY A 96 4.53 18.22 -17.96
C GLY A 96 5.68 18.32 -16.95
N HIS A 97 6.47 17.25 -16.80
CA HIS A 97 7.67 17.25 -15.97
C HIS A 97 8.67 18.34 -16.39
N ASN A 98 9.02 18.38 -17.68
CA ASN A 98 9.96 19.36 -18.22
C ASN A 98 9.45 20.81 -18.07
N LEU A 99 8.14 21.03 -18.18
CA LEU A 99 7.51 22.32 -17.91
C LEU A 99 7.70 22.74 -16.44
N VAL A 100 7.46 21.83 -15.50
CA VAL A 100 7.65 22.11 -14.07
C VAL A 100 9.11 22.41 -13.75
N ILE A 101 10.06 21.64 -14.30
CA ILE A 101 11.49 21.95 -14.20
C ILE A 101 11.78 23.35 -14.75
N PHE A 102 11.24 23.69 -15.92
CA PHE A 102 11.48 25.00 -16.53
C PHE A 102 11.00 26.15 -15.65
N ILE A 103 9.76 26.08 -15.15
CA ILE A 103 9.16 27.10 -14.29
C ILE A 103 9.94 27.24 -12.97
N LYS A 104 10.38 26.12 -12.38
CA LYS A 104 11.10 26.12 -11.10
C LYS A 104 12.59 26.41 -11.23
N GLY A 105 13.14 26.34 -12.44
CA GLY A 105 14.57 26.48 -12.70
C GLY A 105 15.17 27.84 -12.38
N SER A 106 14.36 28.89 -12.17
CA SER A 106 14.85 30.17 -11.64
C SER A 106 13.82 30.89 -10.79
N ASP A 107 14.30 31.70 -9.84
CA ASP A 107 13.43 32.52 -8.97
C ASP A 107 12.60 33.52 -9.77
N GLN A 108 13.15 34.07 -10.87
CA GLN A 108 12.41 34.98 -11.74
C GLN A 108 11.24 34.27 -12.43
N ARG A 109 11.42 33.04 -12.92
CA ARG A 109 10.34 32.26 -13.56
C ARG A 109 9.28 31.85 -12.54
N GLN A 110 9.69 31.45 -11.34
CA GLN A 110 8.75 31.16 -10.25
C GLN A 110 7.93 32.41 -9.87
N ALA A 111 8.58 33.57 -9.73
CA ALA A 111 7.90 34.83 -9.43
C ALA A 111 6.93 35.24 -10.55
N ALA A 112 7.33 35.11 -11.81
CA ALA A 112 6.48 35.39 -12.96
C ALA A 112 5.25 34.46 -13.00
N PHE A 113 5.42 33.17 -12.73
CA PHE A 113 4.30 32.23 -12.68
C PHE A 113 3.34 32.51 -11.51
N ARG A 114 3.86 32.84 -10.33
CA ARG A 114 3.04 33.31 -9.19
C ARG A 114 2.26 34.56 -9.56
N LYS A 115 2.91 35.51 -10.24
CA LYS A 115 2.28 36.76 -10.69
C LYS A 115 1.08 36.50 -11.60
N VAL A 116 1.21 35.59 -12.57
CA VAL A 116 0.10 35.22 -13.46
C VAL A 116 -1.09 34.68 -12.66
N GLN A 117 -0.85 33.75 -11.72
CA GLN A 117 -1.92 33.18 -10.90
C GLN A 117 -2.63 34.24 -10.04
N MET A 118 -1.86 35.08 -9.35
CA MET A 118 -2.41 36.02 -8.37
C MET A 118 -3.04 37.25 -9.03
N GLU A 119 -2.36 37.84 -10.03
CA GLU A 119 -2.78 39.13 -10.60
C GLU A 119 -3.71 38.97 -11.80
N MET A 120 -3.55 37.91 -12.60
CA MET A 120 -4.31 37.73 -13.85
C MET A 120 -5.45 36.73 -13.71
N CYS A 121 -5.20 35.62 -13.00
CA CYS A 121 -6.24 34.65 -12.67
C CYS A 121 -6.99 34.98 -11.36
N HIS A 122 -6.54 36.02 -10.64
CA HIS A 122 -7.15 36.47 -9.38
C HIS A 122 -7.26 35.37 -8.30
N TRP A 123 -6.27 34.50 -8.22
CA TRP A 123 -6.21 33.47 -7.17
C TRP A 123 -5.78 34.07 -5.84
N ASP A 124 -6.36 33.59 -4.73
CA ASP A 124 -5.97 34.01 -3.37
C ASP A 124 -4.59 33.50 -2.96
N HIS A 125 -4.17 32.36 -3.54
CA HIS A 125 -2.90 31.72 -3.24
C HIS A 125 -2.31 31.06 -4.48
N SER A 126 -0.99 31.09 -4.60
CA SER A 126 -0.30 30.43 -5.71
C SER A 126 0.02 28.96 -5.44
N ILE A 127 -0.31 28.12 -6.42
CA ILE A 127 0.05 26.72 -6.50
C ILE A 127 1.31 26.58 -7.36
N MET A 128 2.37 26.05 -6.76
CA MET A 128 3.58 25.67 -7.47
C MET A 128 3.60 24.16 -7.63
N PRO A 129 3.61 23.61 -8.86
CA PRO A 129 3.71 22.18 -9.05
C PRO A 129 4.96 21.61 -8.35
N PRO A 130 4.85 20.44 -7.69
CA PRO A 130 6.00 19.80 -7.06
C PRO A 130 6.97 19.27 -8.12
N LEU A 131 8.27 19.23 -7.78
CA LEU A 131 9.21 18.44 -8.56
C LEU A 131 8.91 16.96 -8.30
N ASN A 132 9.03 16.14 -9.34
CA ASN A 132 8.97 14.70 -9.12
C ASN A 132 10.29 14.20 -8.52
N ASN A 133 10.19 13.12 -7.76
CA ASN A 133 11.34 12.31 -7.41
C ASN A 133 11.23 11.04 -8.26
N LYS A 134 12.26 10.77 -9.10
CA LYS A 134 12.35 9.61 -10.00
C LYS A 134 11.99 8.28 -9.32
N ALA A 135 12.20 8.18 -8.01
CA ALA A 135 11.95 6.97 -7.25
C ALA A 135 10.46 6.69 -6.93
N HIS A 136 9.56 7.69 -6.95
CA HIS A 136 8.23 7.56 -6.34
C HIS A 136 7.09 8.13 -7.20
N TRP A 137 6.20 7.24 -7.67
CA TRP A 137 5.10 7.58 -8.58
C TRP A 137 4.05 8.54 -7.99
N ASN A 138 3.80 8.50 -6.66
CA ASN A 138 2.95 9.50 -5.98
C ASN A 138 3.34 10.94 -6.33
N THR A 139 4.64 11.24 -6.44
CA THR A 139 5.08 12.61 -6.79
C THR A 139 4.70 13.01 -8.21
N VAL A 140 4.59 12.04 -9.13
CA VAL A 140 4.11 12.25 -10.50
C VAL A 140 2.60 12.47 -10.52
N LEU A 141 1.81 11.66 -9.80
CA LEU A 141 0.36 11.87 -9.67
C LEU A 141 0.06 13.29 -9.15
N LEU A 142 0.77 13.68 -8.09
CA LEU A 142 0.72 15.01 -7.50
C LEU A 142 1.08 16.09 -8.53
N MET A 143 2.20 15.95 -9.23
CA MET A 143 2.61 16.87 -10.29
C MET A 143 1.53 17.03 -11.37
N ILE A 144 0.96 15.92 -11.85
CA ILE A 144 -0.12 15.94 -12.86
C ILE A 144 -1.34 16.67 -12.30
N ASN A 145 -1.77 16.37 -11.07
CA ASN A 145 -2.90 17.06 -10.45
C ASN A 145 -2.67 18.58 -10.34
N ALA A 146 -1.45 19.02 -10.00
CA ALA A 146 -1.10 20.43 -9.95
C ALA A 146 -1.11 21.07 -11.36
N LEU A 147 -0.58 20.38 -12.37
CA LEU A 147 -0.62 20.83 -13.77
C LEU A 147 -2.06 21.01 -14.26
N LEU A 148 -2.93 20.04 -14.02
CA LEU A 148 -4.34 20.08 -14.45
C LEU A 148 -5.09 21.24 -13.77
N ASN A 149 -4.87 21.46 -12.47
CA ASN A 149 -5.46 22.60 -11.76
C ASN A 149 -4.90 23.95 -12.24
N CYS A 150 -3.64 23.98 -12.70
CA CYS A 150 -2.98 25.19 -13.18
C CYS A 150 -3.07 25.37 -14.70
N ARG A 151 -3.95 24.64 -15.41
CA ARG A 151 -3.98 24.67 -16.89
C ARG A 151 -4.12 26.10 -17.45
N GLU A 152 -5.11 26.86 -16.97
CA GLU A 152 -5.32 28.24 -17.38
C GLU A 152 -4.10 29.17 -17.08
N PRO A 153 -3.59 29.25 -15.84
CA PRO A 153 -2.43 30.09 -15.56
C PRO A 153 -1.15 29.63 -16.28
N ILE A 154 -1.00 28.32 -16.57
CA ILE A 154 0.12 27.80 -17.36
C ILE A 154 0.07 28.35 -18.79
N GLU A 155 -1.08 28.26 -19.46
CA GLU A 155 -1.22 28.76 -20.83
C GLU A 155 -0.98 30.28 -20.91
N LEU A 156 -1.51 31.04 -19.93
CA LEU A 156 -1.24 32.47 -19.82
C LEU A 156 0.26 32.76 -19.61
N TYR A 157 0.90 32.05 -18.68
CA TYR A 157 2.33 32.20 -18.42
C TYR A 157 3.19 31.91 -19.66
N ILE A 158 2.85 30.85 -20.42
CA ILE A 158 3.54 30.49 -21.66
C ILE A 158 3.40 31.63 -22.68
N ASN A 159 2.16 32.09 -22.94
CA ASN A 159 1.89 33.14 -23.91
C ASN A 159 2.62 34.46 -23.56
N ILE A 160 2.63 34.85 -22.28
CA ILE A 160 3.33 36.05 -21.80
C ILE A 160 4.84 35.90 -21.91
N SER A 161 5.38 34.74 -21.54
CA SER A 161 6.82 34.48 -21.57
C SER A 161 7.38 34.47 -22.99
N LEU A 162 6.63 33.92 -23.94
CA LEU A 162 7.03 33.85 -25.35
C LEU A 162 6.95 35.21 -26.05
N SER A 163 5.94 36.03 -25.72
CA SER A 163 5.78 37.39 -26.25
C SER A 163 6.70 38.42 -25.58
N GLY A 164 7.12 38.18 -24.34
CA GLY A 164 7.99 39.07 -23.57
C GLY A 164 9.41 39.20 -24.14
N LYS A 165 10.05 40.37 -23.94
CA LYS A 165 11.44 40.62 -24.38
C LYS A 165 12.51 40.17 -23.37
N THR A 166 12.09 39.73 -22.19
CA THR A 166 12.97 39.44 -21.05
C THR A 166 13.61 38.05 -21.09
N MET A 167 13.00 37.09 -21.78
CA MET A 167 13.48 35.72 -21.88
C MET A 167 14.34 35.52 -23.14
N ASP A 168 15.48 34.82 -23.01
CA ASP A 168 16.36 34.58 -24.13
C ASP A 168 15.78 33.58 -25.15
N LYS A 169 16.40 33.51 -26.33
CA LYS A 169 15.91 32.68 -27.45
C LYS A 169 15.97 31.16 -27.16
N LYS A 170 16.98 30.70 -26.42
CA LYS A 170 17.16 29.29 -26.07
C LYS A 170 16.07 28.85 -25.08
N ASP A 171 15.82 29.67 -24.07
CA ASP A 171 14.76 29.46 -23.09
C ASP A 171 13.36 29.50 -23.70
N LYS A 172 13.09 30.45 -24.62
CA LYS A 172 11.83 30.48 -25.36
C LYS A 172 11.60 29.21 -26.17
N ALA A 173 12.63 28.75 -26.89
CA ALA A 173 12.55 27.50 -27.64
C ALA A 173 12.33 26.28 -26.72
N ARG A 174 12.95 26.27 -25.53
CA ARG A 174 12.76 25.22 -24.53
C ARG A 174 11.36 25.24 -23.94
N LEU A 175 10.82 26.41 -23.62
CA LEU A 175 9.45 26.57 -23.13
C LEU A 175 8.41 26.14 -24.16
N GLU A 176 8.59 26.51 -25.43
CA GLU A 176 7.70 26.07 -26.52
C GLU A 176 7.67 24.54 -26.63
N ARG A 177 8.84 23.88 -26.51
CA ARG A 177 8.93 22.42 -26.49
C ARG A 177 8.24 21.79 -25.27
N CYS A 178 8.00 22.53 -24.20
CA CYS A 178 7.28 22.05 -23.01
C CYS A 178 5.76 22.22 -23.12
N ARG A 179 5.26 23.00 -24.09
CA ARG A 179 3.83 23.27 -24.23
C ARG A 179 3.07 21.98 -24.55
N LEU A 180 2.03 21.73 -23.75
CA LEU A 180 1.09 20.62 -23.90
C LEU A 180 -0.01 21.05 -24.88
N ASP A 181 -0.34 20.20 -25.84
CA ASP A 181 -1.50 20.40 -26.70
C ASP A 181 -2.79 19.86 -26.05
N GLU A 182 -3.94 20.08 -26.70
CA GLU A 182 -5.25 19.66 -26.20
C GLU A 182 -5.36 18.14 -25.99
N ASN A 183 -4.75 17.34 -26.88
CA ASN A 183 -4.78 15.89 -26.77
C ASN A 183 -3.90 15.41 -25.61
N GLU A 184 -2.75 16.04 -25.41
CA GLU A 184 -1.85 15.73 -24.30
C GLU A 184 -2.43 16.15 -22.95
N TRP A 185 -3.17 17.26 -22.89
CA TRP A 185 -3.93 17.63 -21.70
C TRP A 185 -4.99 16.58 -21.37
N GLU A 186 -5.71 16.08 -22.37
CA GLU A 186 -6.69 15.00 -22.20
C GLU A 186 -6.03 13.69 -21.78
N GLU A 187 -4.86 13.34 -22.33
CA GLU A 187 -4.06 12.19 -21.89
C GLU A 187 -3.67 12.30 -20.41
N LEU A 188 -3.26 13.48 -19.93
CA LEU A 188 -2.96 13.71 -18.52
C LEU A 188 -4.19 13.55 -17.62
N ILE A 189 -5.38 13.94 -18.06
CA ILE A 189 -6.64 13.76 -17.33
C ILE A 189 -6.92 12.25 -17.17
N GLN A 190 -6.82 11.50 -18.27
CA GLN A 190 -7.07 10.05 -18.27
C GLN A 190 -6.03 9.29 -17.43
N LEU A 191 -4.75 9.64 -17.57
CA LEU A 191 -3.69 9.07 -16.75
C LEU A 191 -3.91 9.39 -15.26
N HIS A 192 -4.29 10.63 -14.93
CA HIS A 192 -4.61 11.00 -13.55
C HIS A 192 -5.76 10.17 -12.99
N ALA A 193 -6.82 9.93 -13.76
CA ALA A 193 -7.95 9.09 -13.36
C ALA A 193 -7.50 7.68 -12.97
N LEU A 194 -6.69 7.03 -13.81
CA LEU A 194 -6.20 5.68 -13.57
C LEU A 194 -5.24 5.63 -12.37
N LEU A 195 -4.29 6.57 -12.29
CA LEU A 195 -3.34 6.64 -11.17
C LEU A 195 -4.01 6.96 -9.84
N TYR A 196 -5.14 7.66 -9.85
CA TYR A 196 -5.90 7.93 -8.65
C TYR A 196 -6.41 6.64 -8.00
N GLU A 197 -6.80 5.63 -8.79
CA GLU A 197 -7.21 4.34 -8.25
C GLU A 197 -6.07 3.59 -7.55
N PHE A 198 -4.86 3.62 -8.15
CA PHE A 198 -3.66 3.11 -7.49
C PHE A 198 -3.41 3.83 -6.16
N TRP A 199 -3.66 5.14 -6.11
CA TRP A 199 -3.42 5.95 -4.92
C TRP A 199 -4.43 5.65 -3.84
N GLU A 200 -5.71 5.59 -4.21
CA GLU A 200 -6.79 5.25 -3.31
C GLU A 200 -6.53 3.88 -2.66
N LEU A 201 -6.18 2.87 -3.45
CA LEU A 201 -5.85 1.54 -2.94
C LEU A 201 -4.60 1.55 -2.06
N THR A 202 -3.55 2.27 -2.45
CA THR A 202 -2.35 2.43 -1.61
C THR A 202 -2.71 3.05 -0.26
N MET A 203 -3.58 4.07 -0.25
CA MET A 203 -3.99 4.77 0.97
C MET A 203 -4.92 3.92 1.85
N LYS A 204 -5.80 3.11 1.27
CA LYS A 204 -6.67 2.15 1.99
C LYS A 204 -5.84 1.04 2.64
N MET A 205 -4.90 0.47 1.90
CA MET A 205 -4.23 -0.78 2.26
C MET A 205 -3.01 -0.59 3.18
N GLN A 206 -2.50 0.63 3.36
CA GLN A 206 -1.36 0.94 4.22
C GLN A 206 -1.68 1.02 5.74
N GLY A 207 -2.88 0.62 6.16
CA GLY A 207 -3.30 0.50 7.57
C GLY A 207 -3.60 1.83 8.28
N SER A 208 -3.47 1.83 9.62
CA SER A 208 -3.85 2.87 10.62
C SER A 208 -3.57 4.35 10.27
N VAL A 209 -2.72 4.60 9.27
CA VAL A 209 -2.42 5.94 8.75
C VAL A 209 -3.59 6.61 8.03
N ALA A 210 -4.49 5.87 7.37
CA ALA A 210 -5.70 6.50 6.83
C ALA A 210 -6.49 7.18 7.97
N LYS A 211 -6.67 6.49 9.11
CA LYS A 211 -7.41 7.07 10.26
C LYS A 211 -6.71 8.25 10.92
N GLN A 212 -5.38 8.24 11.03
CA GLN A 212 -4.65 9.36 11.64
C GLN A 212 -4.57 10.58 10.71
N ILE A 213 -4.27 10.36 9.42
CA ILE A 213 -4.35 11.41 8.40
C ILE A 213 -5.77 11.97 8.42
N LEU A 214 -6.81 11.17 8.21
CA LEU A 214 -8.19 11.64 8.08
C LEU A 214 -8.81 12.24 9.36
N ARG A 215 -8.35 11.85 10.57
CA ARG A 215 -8.76 12.51 11.84
C ARG A 215 -8.14 13.88 12.00
N GLU A 216 -6.87 14.04 11.62
CA GLU A 216 -6.20 15.34 11.59
C GLU A 216 -6.51 16.12 10.30
N SER A 217 -7.13 15.44 9.32
CA SER A 217 -7.42 15.89 7.95
C SER A 217 -8.90 15.96 7.61
N SER A 218 -9.82 15.97 8.59
CA SER A 218 -11.24 16.24 8.30
C SER A 218 -11.41 17.58 7.58
N ASP A 219 -10.52 18.53 7.86
CA ASP A 219 -10.44 19.83 7.19
C ASP A 219 -9.63 19.77 5.89
N LEU A 220 -8.88 18.68 5.67
CA LEU A 220 -7.93 18.53 4.57
C LEU A 220 -8.47 17.74 3.37
N ILE A 221 -9.42 16.83 3.58
CA ILE A 221 -10.00 15.98 2.52
C ILE A 221 -10.86 16.80 1.56
N ASP A 222 -11.45 17.89 2.06
CA ASP A 222 -12.31 18.72 1.22
C ASP A 222 -11.52 19.78 0.42
N VAL A 223 -10.26 20.11 0.78
CA VAL A 223 -9.57 21.29 0.19
C VAL A 223 -8.03 21.19 0.07
N THR A 224 -7.36 20.07 0.36
CA THR A 224 -5.88 20.06 0.40
C THR A 224 -5.21 18.80 -0.12
N VAL A 225 -4.85 18.85 -1.39
CA VAL A 225 -3.57 18.27 -1.81
C VAL A 225 -2.46 19.25 -1.35
N TYR A 226 -1.38 18.78 -0.72
CA TYR A 226 -0.21 19.56 -0.24
C TYR A 226 -0.30 20.33 1.09
N GLY A 227 -1.34 20.15 1.92
CA GLY A 227 -1.46 20.99 3.14
C GLY A 227 -1.60 22.49 2.87
N LYS A 228 -1.89 22.88 1.61
CA LYS A 228 -2.23 24.23 1.17
C LYS A 228 -3.72 24.39 0.87
N PRO A 229 -4.47 25.19 1.66
CA PRO A 229 -5.90 25.40 1.41
C PRO A 229 -6.15 25.84 -0.04
N GLY A 230 -6.97 25.11 -0.79
CA GLY A 230 -7.54 25.54 -2.07
C GLY A 230 -7.36 24.56 -3.24
N VAL A 231 -6.60 23.47 -3.08
CA VAL A 231 -6.32 22.53 -4.18
C VAL A 231 -7.39 21.45 -4.24
N LYS A 232 -8.25 21.51 -5.26
CA LYS A 232 -9.28 20.48 -5.52
C LYS A 232 -8.69 19.39 -6.42
N LEU A 233 -9.02 18.13 -6.15
CA LEU A 233 -8.73 17.05 -7.10
C LEU A 233 -9.63 17.23 -8.34
N VAL A 234 -9.03 17.24 -9.52
CA VAL A 234 -9.76 17.43 -10.80
C VAL A 234 -10.74 16.30 -11.06
N HIS A 235 -10.46 15.11 -10.55
CA HIS A 235 -11.43 14.03 -10.44
C HIS A 235 -11.79 13.87 -8.98
N LYS A 236 -12.89 14.52 -8.59
CA LYS A 236 -13.55 14.15 -7.34
C LYS A 236 -13.93 12.68 -7.44
N PRO A 237 -13.69 11.86 -6.41
CA PRO A 237 -14.29 10.55 -6.36
C PRO A 237 -15.81 10.71 -6.55
N ILE A 238 -16.41 9.84 -7.37
CA ILE A 238 -17.86 9.84 -7.71
C ILE A 238 -18.73 9.82 -6.43
N THR A 239 -18.13 9.44 -5.31
CA THR A 239 -18.63 9.61 -3.94
C THR A 239 -17.63 10.42 -3.12
N PRO A 240 -18.05 11.43 -2.33
CA PRO A 240 -17.20 12.03 -1.32
C PRO A 240 -16.59 10.91 -0.48
N ILE A 241 -15.27 10.91 -0.35
CA ILE A 241 -14.58 10.04 0.61
C ILE A 241 -14.95 10.60 1.98
N HIS A 242 -16.13 10.23 2.48
CA HIS A 242 -16.45 10.45 3.87
C HIS A 242 -15.40 9.68 4.66
N THR A 243 -14.78 10.33 5.65
CA THR A 243 -13.92 9.70 6.65
C THR A 243 -14.54 8.47 7.31
N ALA A 244 -15.86 8.28 7.19
CA ALA A 244 -16.61 7.09 7.57
C ALA A 244 -16.41 5.86 6.66
N ALA A 245 -15.84 5.99 5.45
CA ALA A 245 -15.67 4.90 4.48
C ALA A 245 -14.37 4.09 4.68
N PHE A 246 -13.38 4.62 5.41
CA PHE A 246 -12.19 3.87 5.75
C PHE A 246 -12.37 3.12 7.06
N THR A 247 -12.35 1.79 6.99
CA THR A 247 -12.46 0.95 8.19
C THR A 247 -11.10 0.74 8.84
N SER A 248 -11.05 0.30 10.10
CA SER A 248 -9.76 -0.07 10.75
C SER A 248 -9.06 -1.23 10.06
N GLU A 249 -9.80 -1.97 9.25
CA GLU A 249 -9.42 -3.28 8.74
C GLU A 249 -9.12 -3.20 7.24
N ASP A 250 -9.17 -2.01 6.64
CA ASP A 250 -8.87 -1.82 5.21
C ASP A 250 -7.47 -2.31 4.85
N GLY A 251 -6.48 -2.14 5.75
CA GLY A 251 -5.11 -2.63 5.58
C GLY A 251 -4.89 -4.12 5.87
N ALA A 252 -5.95 -4.88 6.15
CA ALA A 252 -5.85 -6.30 6.43
C ALA A 252 -5.74 -7.13 5.15
N LEU A 253 -5.14 -8.32 5.28
CA LEU A 253 -4.86 -9.22 4.16
C LEU A 253 -6.11 -9.61 3.36
N PHE A 254 -7.27 -9.71 4.01
CA PHE A 254 -8.53 -10.13 3.38
C PHE A 254 -9.06 -9.17 2.30
N ASN A 255 -8.57 -7.94 2.25
CA ASN A 255 -8.93 -6.97 1.20
C ASN A 255 -8.00 -7.02 -0.03
N VAL A 256 -6.92 -7.82 -0.01
CA VAL A 256 -5.94 -7.85 -1.10
C VAL A 256 -6.52 -8.42 -2.38
N LEU A 257 -7.21 -9.58 -2.33
CA LEU A 257 -7.80 -10.17 -3.54
C LEU A 257 -8.88 -9.26 -4.15
N PRO A 258 -9.83 -8.71 -3.37
CA PRO A 258 -10.77 -7.72 -3.89
C PRO A 258 -10.13 -6.46 -4.47
N ALA A 259 -9.03 -5.99 -3.88
CA ALA A 259 -8.30 -4.83 -4.38
C ALA A 259 -7.64 -5.12 -5.74
N PHE A 260 -7.08 -6.32 -5.94
CA PHE A 260 -6.58 -6.75 -7.24
C PHE A 260 -7.68 -6.86 -8.29
N ASP A 261 -8.80 -7.50 -7.95
CA ASP A 261 -9.94 -7.62 -8.87
C ASP A 261 -10.47 -6.25 -9.30
N LYS A 262 -10.54 -5.28 -8.38
CA LYS A 262 -10.92 -3.89 -8.68
C LYS A 262 -9.97 -3.23 -9.67
N ILE A 263 -8.65 -3.22 -9.37
CA ILE A 263 -7.69 -2.51 -10.23
C ILE A 263 -7.54 -3.19 -11.60
N LEU A 264 -7.57 -4.52 -11.66
CA LEU A 264 -7.53 -5.25 -12.92
C LEU A 264 -8.75 -4.95 -13.79
N SER A 265 -9.95 -4.91 -13.19
CA SER A 265 -11.18 -4.57 -13.91
C SER A 265 -11.14 -3.15 -14.49
N SER A 266 -10.68 -2.17 -13.70
CA SER A 266 -10.53 -0.78 -14.18
C SER A 266 -9.52 -0.69 -15.34
N LEU A 267 -8.39 -1.38 -15.21
CA LEU A 267 -7.37 -1.43 -16.26
C LEU A 267 -7.90 -2.13 -17.52
N GLU A 268 -8.74 -3.17 -17.41
CA GLU A 268 -9.39 -3.80 -18.57
C GLU A 268 -10.38 -2.88 -19.28
N GLU A 269 -11.15 -2.09 -18.54
CA GLU A 269 -12.02 -1.07 -19.10
C GLU A 269 -11.20 0.01 -19.83
N ALA A 270 -10.10 0.45 -19.22
CA ALA A 270 -9.18 1.41 -19.82
C ALA A 270 -8.55 0.87 -21.12
N LYS A 271 -8.18 -0.43 -21.16
CA LYS A 271 -7.69 -1.08 -22.39
C LYS A 271 -8.71 -1.00 -23.52
N LYS A 272 -9.99 -1.24 -23.24
CA LYS A 272 -11.07 -1.18 -24.24
C LYS A 272 -11.30 0.25 -24.74
N LYS A 273 -11.15 1.24 -23.87
CA LYS A 273 -11.34 2.66 -24.19
C LYS A 273 -10.19 3.26 -25.02
N HIS A 274 -8.95 2.80 -24.81
CA HIS A 274 -7.75 3.42 -25.38
C HIS A 274 -7.06 2.61 -26.48
N VAL A 275 -7.76 1.69 -27.15
CA VAL A 275 -7.19 0.79 -28.18
C VAL A 275 -6.38 1.54 -29.27
N GLU A 276 -6.80 2.76 -29.63
CA GLU A 276 -6.18 3.53 -30.71
C GLU A 276 -4.91 4.30 -30.28
N ASN A 277 -4.73 4.62 -28.99
CA ASN A 277 -3.53 5.33 -28.53
C ASN A 277 -2.39 4.33 -28.27
N SER A 278 -1.48 4.17 -29.23
CA SER A 278 -0.40 3.16 -29.16
C SER A 278 0.49 3.28 -27.92
N TYR A 279 0.85 4.50 -27.48
CA TYR A 279 1.71 4.67 -26.29
C TYR A 279 0.93 4.45 -24.99
N PHE A 280 -0.21 5.12 -24.84
CA PHE A 280 -1.00 5.02 -23.62
C PHE A 280 -1.60 3.61 -23.42
N ALA A 281 -2.08 2.97 -24.49
CA ALA A 281 -2.51 1.58 -24.47
C ALA A 281 -1.39 0.63 -24.05
N THR A 282 -0.16 0.89 -24.52
CA THR A 282 1.01 0.11 -24.10
C THR A 282 1.27 0.25 -22.60
N CYS A 283 1.20 1.48 -22.06
CA CYS A 283 1.37 1.73 -20.63
C CYS A 283 0.29 1.04 -19.79
N ILE A 284 -0.98 1.10 -20.22
CA ILE A 284 -2.09 0.39 -19.56
C ILE A 284 -1.87 -1.12 -19.60
N ASN A 285 -1.43 -1.67 -20.74
CA ASN A 285 -1.14 -3.10 -20.88
C ASN A 285 0.00 -3.56 -19.99
N LEU A 286 1.08 -2.77 -19.87
CA LEU A 286 2.19 -3.06 -18.97
C LEU A 286 1.74 -3.03 -17.52
N ALA A 287 1.00 -2.00 -17.11
CA ALA A 287 0.46 -1.90 -15.76
C ALA A 287 -0.48 -3.07 -15.42
N TRP A 288 -1.38 -3.43 -16.33
CA TRP A 288 -2.27 -4.59 -16.15
C TRP A 288 -1.47 -5.89 -16.05
N SER A 289 -0.50 -6.11 -16.95
CA SER A 289 0.33 -7.32 -16.93
C SER A 289 1.13 -7.42 -15.63
N LYS A 290 1.61 -6.28 -15.11
CA LYS A 290 2.26 -6.21 -13.81
C LYS A 290 1.30 -6.59 -12.68
N MET A 291 0.05 -6.11 -12.73
CA MET A 291 -0.93 -6.41 -11.70
C MET A 291 -1.41 -7.84 -11.73
N ASP A 292 -1.58 -8.41 -12.91
CA ASP A 292 -1.94 -9.81 -13.12
C ASP A 292 -0.83 -10.76 -12.62
N ASP A 293 0.44 -10.48 -12.95
CA ASP A 293 1.59 -11.24 -12.43
C ASP A 293 1.63 -11.24 -10.88
N TYR A 294 1.32 -10.12 -10.24
CA TYR A 294 1.27 -10.06 -8.78
C TYR A 294 0.04 -10.75 -8.20
N TYR A 295 -1.10 -10.64 -8.87
CA TYR A 295 -2.32 -11.34 -8.48
C TYR A 295 -2.11 -12.85 -8.53
N GLN A 296 -1.53 -13.38 -9.61
CA GLN A 296 -1.18 -14.80 -9.74
C GLN A 296 -0.20 -15.26 -8.66
N LYS A 297 0.73 -14.41 -8.21
CA LYS A 297 1.63 -14.74 -7.09
C LYS A 297 0.92 -14.87 -5.75
N THR A 298 -0.27 -14.29 -5.58
CA THR A 298 -1.07 -14.53 -4.36
C THR A 298 -1.53 -15.98 -4.27
N ASP A 299 -1.65 -16.67 -5.40
CA ASP A 299 -2.10 -18.06 -5.49
C ASP A 299 -1.11 -19.06 -4.85
N ILE A 300 0.16 -18.66 -4.70
CA ILE A 300 1.24 -19.42 -4.04
C ILE A 300 0.95 -19.60 -2.54
N SER A 301 0.32 -18.59 -1.92
CA SER A 301 0.07 -18.56 -0.49
C SER A 301 -1.44 -18.64 -0.23
N LYS A 302 -1.91 -19.81 0.22
CA LYS A 302 -3.32 -20.09 0.53
C LYS A 302 -3.93 -19.05 1.48
N VAL A 303 -3.12 -18.47 2.37
CA VAL A 303 -3.58 -17.49 3.37
C VAL A 303 -4.30 -16.26 2.79
N TYR A 304 -4.00 -15.83 1.55
CA TYR A 304 -4.75 -14.73 0.91
C TYR A 304 -6.23 -15.09 0.71
N LEU A 305 -6.48 -16.31 0.24
CA LEU A 305 -7.82 -16.86 0.05
C LEU A 305 -8.50 -17.08 1.40
N VAL A 306 -7.80 -17.73 2.34
CA VAL A 306 -8.31 -18.02 3.69
C VAL A 306 -8.73 -16.74 4.40
N ALA A 307 -7.87 -15.71 4.42
CA ALA A 307 -8.17 -14.41 5.02
C ALA A 307 -9.47 -13.81 4.47
N SER A 308 -9.65 -13.88 3.15
CA SER A 308 -10.84 -13.33 2.47
C SER A 308 -12.12 -14.08 2.84
N VAL A 309 -12.04 -15.42 2.98
CA VAL A 309 -13.18 -16.27 3.36
C VAL A 309 -13.56 -16.13 4.83
N LEU A 310 -12.59 -15.83 5.69
CA LEU A 310 -12.80 -15.57 7.12
C LEU A 310 -13.55 -14.26 7.41
N ASP A 311 -13.87 -13.44 6.41
CA ASP A 311 -14.83 -12.35 6.58
C ASP A 311 -16.27 -12.90 6.53
N PRO A 312 -17.00 -12.90 7.66
CA PRO A 312 -18.33 -13.52 7.80
C PRO A 312 -19.41 -12.81 6.98
N ARG A 313 -19.13 -11.62 6.44
CA ARG A 313 -20.03 -10.86 5.56
C ARG A 313 -20.02 -11.36 4.12
N VAL A 314 -18.88 -11.90 3.67
CA VAL A 314 -18.65 -12.28 2.27
C VAL A 314 -18.47 -13.78 2.10
N LYS A 315 -17.64 -14.43 2.92
CA LYS A 315 -17.30 -15.86 2.81
C LYS A 315 -16.95 -16.25 1.35
N MET A 316 -17.38 -17.43 0.91
CA MET A 316 -17.21 -17.91 -0.47
C MET A 316 -18.04 -17.15 -1.52
N CYS A 317 -19.09 -16.43 -1.10
CA CYS A 317 -20.02 -15.78 -2.04
C CYS A 317 -19.35 -14.70 -2.90
N TYR A 318 -18.29 -14.07 -2.40
CA TYR A 318 -17.48 -13.14 -3.17
C TYR A 318 -16.84 -13.84 -4.38
N PHE A 319 -16.19 -14.98 -4.14
CA PHE A 319 -15.49 -15.75 -5.17
C PHE A 319 -16.45 -16.39 -6.16
N GLU A 320 -17.58 -16.93 -5.69
CA GLU A 320 -18.61 -17.51 -6.57
C GLU A 320 -19.16 -16.52 -7.60
N LYS A 321 -19.15 -15.22 -7.28
CA LYS A 321 -19.59 -14.15 -8.19
C LYS A 321 -18.48 -13.61 -9.06
N SER A 322 -17.26 -13.55 -8.54
CA SER A 322 -16.16 -12.81 -9.15
C SER A 322 -15.21 -13.71 -9.94
N TRP A 323 -15.13 -14.99 -9.60
CA TRP A 323 -14.20 -15.95 -10.21
C TRP A 323 -14.89 -16.93 -11.16
N LYS A 324 -14.10 -17.52 -12.06
CA LYS A 324 -14.55 -18.58 -12.96
C LYS A 324 -14.85 -19.84 -12.16
N LYS A 325 -15.84 -20.63 -12.60
CA LYS A 325 -16.23 -21.89 -11.93
C LYS A 325 -15.07 -22.87 -11.73
N GLU A 326 -14.20 -22.98 -12.72
CA GLU A 326 -12.98 -23.82 -12.69
C GLU A 326 -12.04 -23.45 -11.54
N TRP A 327 -11.98 -22.17 -11.15
CA TRP A 327 -11.12 -21.71 -10.06
C TRP A 327 -11.72 -21.97 -8.69
N LEU A 328 -13.05 -22.13 -8.59
CA LEU A 328 -13.73 -22.38 -7.32
C LEU A 328 -13.43 -23.76 -6.76
N GLU A 329 -13.27 -24.77 -7.62
CA GLU A 329 -12.88 -26.12 -7.20
C GLU A 329 -11.49 -26.09 -6.55
N GLY A 330 -10.50 -25.51 -7.21
CA GLY A 330 -9.16 -25.34 -6.65
C GLY A 330 -9.12 -24.43 -5.41
N ALA A 331 -10.00 -23.44 -5.32
CA ALA A 331 -10.13 -22.61 -4.12
C ALA A 331 -10.62 -23.43 -2.92
N ARG A 332 -11.61 -24.32 -3.10
CA ARG A 332 -12.12 -25.18 -2.04
C ARG A 332 -11.04 -26.13 -1.53
N ASP A 333 -10.32 -26.78 -2.43
CA ASP A 333 -9.21 -27.69 -2.08
C ASP A 333 -8.13 -26.97 -1.25
N LYS A 334 -7.81 -25.71 -1.58
CA LYS A 334 -6.84 -24.91 -0.82
C LYS A 334 -7.30 -24.59 0.59
N LEU A 335 -8.59 -24.29 0.76
CA LEU A 335 -9.19 -23.99 2.06
C LEU A 335 -9.19 -25.23 2.95
N ASP A 336 -9.63 -26.37 2.42
CA ASP A 336 -9.71 -27.62 3.15
C ASP A 336 -8.31 -28.10 3.56
N LYS A 337 -7.33 -28.02 2.64
CA LYS A 337 -5.93 -28.30 2.96
C LYS A 337 -5.35 -27.35 4.01
N TYR A 338 -5.71 -26.07 3.99
CA TYR A 338 -5.25 -25.12 5.00
C TYR A 338 -5.78 -25.48 6.40
N TRP A 339 -7.06 -25.84 6.47
CA TRP A 339 -7.70 -26.28 7.71
C TRP A 339 -7.01 -27.53 8.30
N GLU A 340 -6.72 -28.51 7.45
CA GLU A 340 -5.97 -29.71 7.84
C GLU A 340 -4.58 -29.36 8.39
N ASP A 341 -3.79 -28.59 7.63
CA ASP A 341 -2.44 -28.17 8.00
C ASP A 341 -2.45 -27.45 9.37
N PHE A 342 -3.41 -26.55 9.59
CA PHE A 342 -3.52 -25.79 10.83
C PHE A 342 -3.99 -26.63 12.02
N THR A 343 -4.96 -27.52 11.81
CA THR A 343 -5.47 -28.40 12.87
C THR A 343 -4.37 -29.34 13.36
N ILE A 344 -3.51 -29.83 12.45
CA ILE A 344 -2.32 -30.61 12.82
C ILE A 344 -1.37 -29.76 13.66
N ALA A 345 -1.07 -28.52 13.25
CA ALA A 345 -0.22 -27.61 14.01
C ALA A 345 -0.71 -27.41 15.45
N MET A 346 -2.01 -27.17 15.62
CA MET A 346 -2.61 -26.97 16.95
C MET A 346 -2.54 -28.22 17.83
N LYS A 347 -2.79 -29.41 17.27
CA LYS A 347 -2.70 -30.67 18.01
C LYS A 347 -1.28 -30.94 18.49
N VAL A 348 -0.27 -30.67 17.65
CA VAL A 348 1.14 -30.80 18.04
C VAL A 348 1.48 -29.84 19.19
N ASP A 349 1.02 -28.58 19.11
CA ASP A 349 1.22 -27.60 20.18
C ASP A 349 0.57 -28.05 21.49
N ALA A 350 -0.64 -28.63 21.45
CA ALA A 350 -1.31 -29.15 22.64
C ALA A 350 -0.52 -30.30 23.30
N CYS A 351 -0.04 -31.26 22.52
CA CYS A 351 0.74 -32.40 23.03
C CYS A 351 2.07 -31.98 23.66
N ARG A 352 2.78 -31.00 23.08
CA ARG A 352 4.06 -30.49 23.62
C ARG A 352 3.87 -29.73 24.93
N ASN A 353 2.85 -28.87 24.95
CA ASN A 353 2.49 -28.09 26.13
C ASN A 353 2.05 -28.94 27.34
N ALA A 354 1.58 -30.17 27.11
CA ALA A 354 1.28 -31.14 28.16
C ALA A 354 2.53 -31.86 28.70
N GLY A 355 3.62 -31.91 27.92
CA GLY A 355 4.88 -32.56 28.30
C GLY A 355 5.89 -31.66 29.02
N GLU A 356 5.76 -30.34 28.93
CA GLU A 356 6.69 -29.36 29.52
C GLU A 356 6.27 -28.83 30.92
N SER A 357 5.40 -29.53 31.64
CA SER A 357 5.11 -29.24 33.05
C SER A 357 6.22 -29.79 33.97
N SER A 358 7.44 -29.24 33.88
CA SER A 358 8.45 -29.36 34.93
C SER A 358 9.36 -28.13 34.94
N ASP A 359 9.32 -27.43 36.07
CA ASP A 359 10.24 -26.43 36.61
C ASP A 359 10.42 -25.08 35.90
N CYS A 360 9.57 -24.12 36.27
CA CYS A 360 10.00 -22.73 36.43
C CYS A 360 9.16 -22.06 37.54
N GLU A 361 9.73 -21.99 38.76
CA GLU A 361 9.18 -21.18 39.86
C GLU A 361 9.39 -19.69 39.56
N MET A 362 8.32 -18.94 39.35
CA MET A 362 8.31 -17.47 39.50
C MET A 362 6.96 -16.99 40.08
N LEU A 363 7.00 -16.67 41.38
CA LEU A 363 6.16 -15.75 42.16
C LEU A 363 4.64 -15.75 41.90
N GLU A 364 3.93 -16.48 42.77
CA GLU A 364 2.49 -16.30 43.00
C GLU A 364 2.23 -14.93 43.64
N SER A 365 1.51 -14.05 42.92
CA SER A 365 0.73 -12.98 43.55
C SER A 365 -0.72 -13.10 43.09
N GLN A 366 -1.60 -13.13 44.07
CA GLN A 366 -3.01 -13.43 43.94
C GLN A 366 -3.74 -12.30 43.20
N ASN A 367 -4.27 -12.60 42.01
CA ASN A 367 -5.53 -12.04 41.56
C ASN A 367 -6.23 -13.07 40.67
N SER A 368 -7.43 -13.44 41.09
CA SER A 368 -8.31 -14.41 40.45
C SER A 368 -8.79 -13.92 39.10
N ASP A 369 -8.26 -14.49 38.02
CA ASP A 369 -8.96 -14.69 36.74
C ASP A 369 -8.21 -15.77 35.93
N THR A 370 -8.44 -17.03 36.30
CA THR A 370 -7.91 -18.22 35.61
C THR A 370 -8.72 -18.54 34.35
N THR A 371 -8.95 -17.56 33.48
CA THR A 371 -9.66 -17.72 32.19
C THR A 371 -8.73 -17.51 30.98
N PHE A 372 -7.47 -17.91 31.11
CA PHE A 372 -6.56 -18.04 29.98
C PHE A 372 -5.72 -19.31 30.18
N GLY A 373 -6.26 -20.46 29.75
CA GLY A 373 -5.55 -21.74 29.81
C GLY A 373 -6.39 -22.98 30.12
N SER A 374 -7.63 -22.83 30.61
CA SER A 374 -8.50 -23.97 30.97
C SER A 374 -9.11 -24.73 29.78
N TRP A 375 -8.92 -24.26 28.54
CA TRP A 375 -9.45 -24.89 27.32
C TRP A 375 -8.58 -26.06 26.81
N ARG A 376 -7.56 -26.48 27.57
CA ARG A 376 -6.62 -27.55 27.18
C ARG A 376 -7.19 -28.97 27.34
N GLU A 377 -8.35 -29.09 27.95
CA GLU A 377 -9.10 -30.36 28.09
C GLU A 377 -10.42 -30.25 27.32
N ALA A 378 -10.32 -30.04 26.01
CA ALA A 378 -11.42 -30.43 25.13
C ALA A 378 -11.37 -31.96 24.98
N ASP A 379 -11.92 -32.63 25.99
CA ASP A 379 -12.35 -34.02 25.92
C ASP A 379 -13.16 -34.22 24.64
N ASP A 380 -12.84 -35.31 23.96
CA ASP A 380 -13.49 -35.89 22.78
C ASP A 380 -14.95 -36.27 23.11
N LYS A 381 -15.81 -35.26 23.31
CA LYS A 381 -17.25 -35.44 23.53
C LYS A 381 -18.00 -35.17 22.24
N GLY A 382 -18.13 -36.24 21.46
CA GLY A 382 -19.22 -36.43 20.52
C GLY A 382 -18.90 -35.97 19.12
N PHE A 383 -18.87 -36.94 18.21
CA PHE A 383 -18.98 -36.75 16.77
C PHE A 383 -20.18 -35.84 16.41
N GLU A 384 -19.97 -34.53 16.35
CA GLU A 384 -20.54 -33.75 15.25
C GLU A 384 -19.66 -34.07 14.04
N ASN A 385 -20.21 -34.79 13.05
CA ASN A 385 -19.49 -35.24 11.84
C ASN A 385 -18.97 -34.09 10.96
N GLN A 386 -19.18 -32.83 11.35
CA GLN A 386 -18.94 -31.64 10.55
C GLN A 386 -17.88 -30.77 11.22
N SER A 387 -16.86 -30.37 10.46
CA SER A 387 -15.80 -29.49 10.97
C SER A 387 -16.31 -28.09 11.30
N GLU A 388 -15.67 -27.37 12.25
CA GLU A 388 -15.97 -25.96 12.52
C GLU A 388 -15.92 -25.10 11.24
N TRP A 389 -14.97 -25.42 10.36
CA TRP A 389 -14.81 -24.79 9.05
C TRP A 389 -16.05 -24.95 8.16
N GLU A 390 -16.54 -26.18 7.99
CA GLU A 390 -17.76 -26.46 7.22
C GLU A 390 -18.99 -25.80 7.84
N LYS A 391 -19.14 -25.90 9.17
CA LYS A 391 -20.22 -25.23 9.92
C LYS A 391 -20.21 -23.72 9.68
N TYR A 392 -19.03 -23.09 9.70
CA TYR A 392 -18.89 -21.66 9.41
C TYR A 392 -19.24 -21.33 7.96
N LEU A 393 -18.81 -22.13 6.98
CA LEU A 393 -19.08 -21.89 5.56
C LEU A 393 -20.59 -22.01 5.23
N GLU A 394 -21.28 -22.96 5.86
CA GLU A 394 -22.72 -23.17 5.68
C GLU A 394 -23.58 -22.15 6.43
N ALA A 395 -23.05 -21.58 7.51
CA ALA A 395 -23.75 -20.55 8.26
C ALA A 395 -24.07 -19.32 7.39
N GLY A 396 -25.22 -18.69 7.64
CA GLY A 396 -25.63 -17.48 6.94
C GLY A 396 -24.59 -16.35 7.02
N ARG A 397 -24.51 -15.52 5.98
CA ARG A 397 -23.66 -14.33 5.99
C ARG A 397 -24.23 -13.24 6.90
N VAL A 398 -23.34 -12.51 7.56
CA VAL A 398 -23.72 -11.33 8.35
C VAL A 398 -24.19 -10.23 7.39
N ARG A 399 -25.40 -9.71 7.65
CA ARG A 399 -26.07 -8.70 6.80
C ARG A 399 -25.87 -7.26 7.29
N ASP A 400 -25.47 -7.06 8.55
CA ASP A 400 -25.19 -5.71 9.05
C ASP A 400 -23.75 -5.32 8.71
N HIS A 401 -23.63 -4.36 7.78
CA HIS A 401 -22.35 -3.86 7.29
C HIS A 401 -21.97 -2.52 7.94
N LYS A 402 -22.85 -1.89 8.71
CA LYS A 402 -22.57 -0.56 9.30
C LYS A 402 -21.77 -0.73 10.58
N ALA A 403 -20.55 -0.20 10.60
CA ALA A 403 -19.61 -0.30 11.72
C ALA A 403 -19.21 -1.73 12.12
N PHE A 404 -19.30 -2.68 11.18
CA PHE A 404 -18.86 -4.06 11.40
C PHE A 404 -17.34 -4.16 11.48
N SER A 405 -16.86 -5.00 12.40
CA SER A 405 -15.46 -5.33 12.57
C SER A 405 -15.30 -6.84 12.56
N VAL A 406 -14.54 -7.35 11.59
CA VAL A 406 -14.27 -8.77 11.43
C VAL A 406 -13.56 -9.33 12.65
N TRP A 407 -12.58 -8.60 13.22
CA TRP A 407 -11.86 -9.07 14.41
C TRP A 407 -12.76 -9.16 15.65
N ARG A 408 -13.65 -8.18 15.87
CA ARG A 408 -14.59 -8.21 16.99
C ARG A 408 -15.60 -9.33 16.87
N TRP A 409 -16.03 -9.62 15.64
CA TRP A 409 -16.95 -10.71 15.39
C TRP A 409 -16.32 -12.04 15.78
N TRP A 410 -15.08 -12.30 15.37
CA TRP A 410 -14.38 -13.54 15.75
C TRP A 410 -14.12 -13.66 17.26
N ILE A 411 -13.82 -12.56 17.96
CA ILE A 411 -13.73 -12.57 19.43
C ILE A 411 -15.08 -12.94 20.06
N ALA A 412 -16.18 -12.41 19.55
CA ALA A 412 -17.51 -12.68 20.09
C ALA A 412 -18.02 -14.11 19.82
N HIS A 413 -17.44 -14.83 18.86
CA HIS A 413 -17.86 -16.19 18.47
C HIS A 413 -16.79 -17.25 18.82
N GLN A 414 -15.90 -16.96 19.77
CA GLN A 414 -14.90 -17.93 20.23
C GLN A 414 -15.54 -19.18 20.84
N ASP A 415 -16.67 -19.04 21.53
CA ASP A 415 -17.38 -20.18 22.12
C ASP A 415 -18.03 -21.07 21.05
N GLU A 416 -18.45 -20.50 19.91
CA GLU A 416 -19.06 -21.23 18.80
C GLU A 416 -18.00 -21.87 17.87
N TYR A 417 -16.84 -21.24 17.76
CA TYR A 417 -15.75 -21.59 16.85
C TYR A 417 -14.38 -21.51 17.55
N PRO A 418 -14.08 -22.39 18.51
CA PRO A 418 -12.90 -22.26 19.37
C PRO A 418 -11.57 -22.40 18.62
N ILE A 419 -11.49 -23.25 17.60
CA ILE A 419 -10.29 -23.42 16.77
C ILE A 419 -10.28 -22.36 15.66
N LEU A 420 -11.40 -22.21 14.96
CA LEU A 420 -11.46 -21.34 13.79
C LEU A 420 -11.34 -19.85 14.14
N SER A 421 -11.81 -19.41 15.30
CA SER A 421 -11.59 -18.04 15.78
C SER A 421 -10.11 -17.74 16.04
N GLN A 422 -9.30 -18.71 16.47
CA GLN A 422 -7.86 -18.54 16.64
C GLN A 422 -7.17 -18.37 15.29
N ILE A 423 -7.50 -19.23 14.31
CA ILE A 423 -7.04 -19.07 12.92
C ILE A 423 -7.39 -17.67 12.42
N ALA A 424 -8.63 -17.27 12.61
CA ALA A 424 -9.12 -16.00 12.12
C ALA A 424 -8.32 -14.83 12.70
N LEU A 425 -8.12 -14.81 14.02
CA LEU A 425 -7.38 -13.74 14.68
C LEU A 425 -5.90 -13.70 14.28
N GLU A 426 -5.27 -14.86 14.05
CA GLU A 426 -3.89 -14.93 13.55
C GLU A 426 -3.77 -14.43 12.10
N VAL A 427 -4.66 -14.87 11.22
CA VAL A 427 -4.65 -14.53 9.79
C VAL A 427 -5.04 -13.07 9.57
N LEU A 428 -6.05 -12.56 10.29
CA LEU A 428 -6.50 -11.17 10.18
C LEU A 428 -5.49 -10.16 10.73
N ALA A 429 -4.55 -10.60 11.57
CA ALA A 429 -3.44 -9.77 12.05
C ALA A 429 -2.35 -9.55 11.00
N ILE A 430 -2.37 -10.29 9.88
CA ILE A 430 -1.40 -10.15 8.80
C ILE A 430 -1.68 -8.85 8.02
N PRO A 431 -0.73 -7.92 7.91
CA PRO A 431 -0.92 -6.71 7.13
C PRO A 431 -0.82 -6.99 5.63
N ALA A 432 -1.56 -6.24 4.82
CA ALA A 432 -1.48 -6.29 3.36
C ALA A 432 -0.21 -5.62 2.79
N MET A 433 0.51 -4.82 3.59
CA MET A 433 1.68 -4.05 3.16
C MET A 433 2.82 -4.13 4.18
N SER A 434 4.06 -4.24 3.71
CA SER A 434 5.28 -4.17 4.52
C SER A 434 5.60 -2.75 5.02
N THR A 435 4.79 -1.76 4.64
CA THR A 435 5.08 -0.33 4.82
C THR A 435 4.95 0.18 6.24
N GLU A 436 4.32 -0.56 7.16
CA GLU A 436 4.22 -0.13 8.57
C GLU A 436 5.61 0.01 9.20
N VAL A 437 6.51 -0.93 8.90
CA VAL A 437 7.88 -0.94 9.39
C VAL A 437 8.74 0.06 8.61
N GLU A 438 8.59 0.14 7.29
CA GLU A 438 9.26 1.17 6.49
C GLU A 438 8.91 2.59 6.95
N ARG A 439 7.68 2.84 7.39
CA ARG A 439 7.26 4.15 7.91
C ARG A 439 7.96 4.53 9.20
N VAL A 440 8.09 3.59 10.12
CA VAL A 440 8.84 3.78 11.37
C VAL A 440 10.28 4.20 11.03
N PHE A 441 10.91 3.55 10.06
CA PHE A 441 12.32 3.78 9.74
C PHE A 441 12.62 4.91 8.74
N SER A 442 11.69 5.21 7.82
CA SER A 442 11.95 6.14 6.70
C SER A 442 11.63 7.60 7.00
N GLY A 443 10.80 7.89 8.02
CA GLY A 443 10.37 9.26 8.36
C GLY A 443 9.79 10.05 7.16
N TYR A 444 9.42 9.38 6.07
CA TYR A 444 9.11 10.00 4.79
C TYR A 444 7.61 10.29 4.68
N PHE A 445 7.18 11.34 5.37
CA PHE A 445 6.02 12.12 4.96
C PHE A 445 6.56 13.45 4.45
N ILE A 446 6.90 13.50 3.16
CA ILE A 446 7.09 14.79 2.50
C ILE A 446 5.70 15.43 2.46
N GLU A 447 5.57 16.57 3.16
CA GLU A 447 4.45 17.53 3.19
C GLU A 447 3.38 17.43 4.29
N LEU A 448 3.70 16.94 5.49
CA LEU A 448 3.01 17.39 6.71
C LEU A 448 4.05 17.72 7.79
N PRO A 449 4.28 19.01 8.14
CA PRO A 449 5.31 19.42 9.09
C PRO A 449 5.04 19.05 10.57
N LEU A 450 4.07 18.19 10.86
CA LEU A 450 3.58 17.97 12.24
C LEU A 450 3.84 16.59 12.85
N ILE A 451 4.38 15.61 12.10
CA ILE A 451 4.81 14.33 12.70
C ILE A 451 6.22 13.97 12.21
N ASN A 452 7.21 14.67 12.75
CA ASN A 452 8.63 14.33 12.58
C ASN A 452 8.92 12.98 13.26
N HIS A 453 8.81 11.88 12.50
CA HIS A 453 9.34 10.58 12.91
C HIS A 453 10.88 10.63 12.83
N ARG A 454 11.51 10.72 14.01
CA ARG A 454 12.95 10.96 14.22
C ARG A 454 13.87 9.77 13.91
N THR A 455 13.34 8.59 13.64
CA THR A 455 14.13 7.35 13.49
C THR A 455 15.12 7.42 12.32
N LYS A 456 14.75 8.08 11.22
CA LYS A 456 15.69 8.34 10.12
C LYS A 456 16.88 9.21 10.55
N LEU A 457 16.67 10.18 11.45
CA LEU A 457 17.73 11.04 11.97
C LEU A 457 18.67 10.28 12.93
N THR A 458 18.17 9.24 13.59
CA THR A 458 18.97 8.38 14.48
C THR A 458 19.66 7.23 13.73
N LEU A 459 19.22 6.91 12.50
CA LEU A 459 19.83 5.90 11.62
C LEU A 459 20.85 6.48 10.63
N THR A 460 20.62 7.71 10.16
CA THR A 460 21.50 8.37 9.18
C THR A 460 22.79 8.87 9.83
N PRO A 461 23.91 8.99 9.07
CA PRO A 461 25.19 9.47 9.57
C PRO A 461 25.18 10.99 9.87
N LEU A 462 24.32 11.40 10.79
CA LEU A 462 24.24 12.73 11.40
C LEU A 462 24.75 12.63 12.85
N ARG A 463 24.98 13.79 13.50
CA ARG A 463 25.36 13.84 14.93
C ARG A 463 24.36 13.16 15.87
N SER A 464 23.14 12.92 15.41
CA SER A 464 22.05 12.24 16.12
C SER A 464 22.07 10.71 15.99
N ARG A 465 23.05 10.13 15.30
CA ARG A 465 23.13 8.67 15.07
C ARG A 465 23.25 7.92 16.39
N LEU A 466 22.37 6.93 16.58
CA LEU A 466 22.41 5.98 17.68
C LEU A 466 23.01 4.65 17.22
N LEU A 467 23.45 3.83 18.16
CA LEU A 467 23.86 2.45 17.87
C LEU A 467 22.64 1.59 17.51
N PRO A 468 22.80 0.51 16.71
CA PRO A 468 21.68 -0.30 16.24
C PRO A 468 20.78 -0.86 17.34
N ASP A 469 21.38 -1.35 18.43
CA ASP A 469 20.72 -1.85 19.64
C ASP A 469 19.88 -0.77 20.34
N ALA A 470 20.42 0.45 20.47
CA ALA A 470 19.70 1.58 21.03
C ALA A 470 18.53 2.01 20.14
N VAL A 471 18.69 1.98 18.81
CA VAL A 471 17.58 2.25 17.87
C VAL A 471 16.49 1.21 18.01
N GLU A 472 16.85 -0.08 18.03
CA GLU A 472 15.90 -1.18 18.21
C GLU A 472 15.11 -1.03 19.52
N ALA A 473 15.80 -0.82 20.64
CA ALA A 473 15.16 -0.65 21.95
C ALA A 473 14.21 0.56 21.98
N VAL A 474 14.60 1.69 21.37
CA VAL A 474 13.75 2.89 21.29
C VAL A 474 12.48 2.60 20.48
N GLU A 475 12.60 1.96 19.31
CA GLU A 475 11.43 1.66 18.47
C GLU A 475 10.48 0.65 19.13
N VAL A 476 11.02 -0.36 19.81
CA VAL A 476 10.22 -1.30 20.61
C VAL A 476 9.47 -0.55 21.71
N CYS A 477 10.15 0.31 22.48
CA CYS A 477 9.51 1.11 23.52
C CYS A 477 8.42 2.03 22.96
N VAL A 478 8.67 2.73 21.85
CA VAL A 478 7.67 3.59 21.21
C VAL A 478 6.45 2.79 20.76
N ALA A 479 6.65 1.60 20.18
CA ALA A 479 5.57 0.71 19.77
C ALA A 479 4.73 0.25 20.97
N LEU A 480 5.37 -0.18 22.06
CA LEU A 480 4.70 -0.57 23.30
C LEU A 480 3.92 0.59 23.92
N HIS A 481 4.49 1.80 23.93
CA HIS A 481 3.81 3.00 24.43
C HIS A 481 2.55 3.34 23.61
N LYS A 482 2.66 3.34 22.27
CA LYS A 482 1.51 3.60 21.39
C LYS A 482 0.39 2.59 21.58
N LYS A 483 0.74 1.35 21.88
CA LYS A 483 -0.22 0.28 22.21
C LYS A 483 -0.72 0.33 23.67
N LYS A 484 -0.28 1.31 24.46
CA LYS A 484 -0.59 1.45 25.90
C LYS A 484 -0.25 0.21 26.72
N LEU A 485 0.83 -0.48 26.34
CA LEU A 485 1.28 -1.71 26.99
C LEU A 485 2.27 -1.44 28.14
N PHE A 486 2.63 -0.18 28.39
CA PHE A 486 3.31 0.20 29.63
C PHE A 486 2.29 0.29 30.75
N VAL A 487 2.32 -0.69 31.65
CA VAL A 487 1.59 -0.66 32.90
C VAL A 487 2.37 0.25 33.87
N LYS A 488 1.68 1.17 34.56
CA LYS A 488 2.32 1.89 35.69
C LYS A 488 2.67 0.83 36.74
N GLY A 489 3.96 0.73 37.09
CA GLY A 489 4.35 -0.06 38.25
C GLY A 489 3.65 0.48 39.50
N GLU A 490 3.09 -0.43 40.30
CA GLU A 490 2.51 -0.15 41.61
C GLU A 490 3.56 0.32 42.62
#